data_AF-X1IE90-F1
#
_entry.id   AF-X1IE90-F1
#
_cell.length_a   1.000
_cell.length_b   1.000
_cell.length_c   1.000
_cell.angle_alpha   90.00
_cell.angle_beta   90.00
_cell.angle_gamma   90.00
#
_symmetry.space_group_name_H-M   'P 1'
#
loop_
_entity.id
_entity.type
_entity.pdbx_description
1 polymer ?
#
loop_
_entity_poly.entity_id
_entity_poly.type
_entity_poly.pdbx_seq_one_letter_code
_entity_poly.pdbx_strand_id
1 'polypeptide(L)' 'TRMAMQVHGSYGTMKTMEVERLYRDAKMTEIYVGISEIQRNLIASYLIQ' A
#
# COMPACT_ATOMS: atom_id res chain seq x y z
N THR A 1 1.50 6.48 0.42
CA THR A 1 2.28 6.65 -0.83
C THR A 1 1.46 7.15 -2.02
N ARG A 2 0.19 6.72 -2.22
CA ARG A 2 -0.65 7.19 -3.36
C ARG A 2 -0.82 8.71 -3.46
N MET A 3 -1.09 9.39 -2.35
CA MET A 3 -1.20 10.86 -2.34
C MET A 3 0.12 11.54 -2.74
N ALA A 4 1.26 10.98 -2.33
CA ALA A 4 2.57 11.48 -2.74
C ALA A 4 2.80 11.33 -4.25
N MET A 5 2.36 10.21 -4.87
CA MET A 5 2.36 10.05 -6.33
C MET A 5 1.53 11.15 -7.01
N GLN A 6 0.34 11.44 -6.48
CA GLN A 6 -0.56 12.46 -7.04
C GLN A 6 0.03 13.87 -6.97
N VAL A 7 0.73 14.22 -5.88
CA VAL A 7 1.41 15.52 -5.72
C VAL A 7 2.51 15.70 -6.76
N HIS A 8 3.22 14.63 -7.12
CA HIS A 8 4.27 14.67 -8.16
C HIS A 8 3.69 14.60 -9.59
N GLY A 9 2.37 14.44 -9.74
CA GLY A 9 1.70 14.33 -11.04
C GLY A 9 2.29 13.19 -11.88
N SER A 10 2.44 13.42 -13.18
CA SER A 10 3.03 12.45 -14.11
C SER A 10 4.50 12.12 -13.78
N TYR A 11 5.26 13.05 -13.18
CA TYR A 11 6.64 12.77 -12.78
C TYR A 11 6.72 11.69 -11.70
N GLY A 12 5.69 11.57 -10.85
CA GLY A 12 5.64 10.55 -9.81
C GLY A 12 5.72 9.12 -10.32
N THR A 13 5.40 8.86 -11.60
CA THR A 13 5.47 7.52 -12.22
C THR A 13 6.82 7.23 -12.88
N MET A 14 7.72 8.20 -12.96
CA MET A 14 9.04 8.00 -13.55
C MET A 14 9.91 7.19 -12.60
N LYS A 15 10.60 6.16 -13.12
CA LYS A 15 11.50 5.29 -12.33
C LYS A 15 12.68 6.03 -11.68
N THR A 16 12.98 7.24 -12.13
CA THR A 16 14.00 8.11 -11.55
C THR A 16 13.53 8.77 -10.24
N MET A 17 12.23 8.82 -10.00
CA MET A 17 11.66 9.38 -8.79
C MET A 17 11.54 8.32 -7.71
N GLU A 18 12.05 8.63 -6.51
CA GLU A 18 11.99 7.74 -5.36
C GLU A 18 10.56 7.38 -4.93
N VAL A 19 9.61 8.31 -5.14
CA VAL A 19 8.19 8.09 -4.81
C VAL A 19 7.57 6.92 -5.57
N GLU A 20 8.04 6.62 -6.79
CA GLU A 20 7.60 5.48 -7.60
C GLU A 20 7.98 4.16 -6.92
N ARG A 21 9.24 4.04 -6.49
CA ARG A 21 9.77 2.86 -5.80
C ARG A 21 9.03 2.65 -4.49
N LEU A 22 8.91 3.70 -3.69
CA LEU A 22 8.17 3.65 -2.42
C LEU A 22 6.69 3.26 -2.62
N TYR A 23 6.06 3.72 -3.70
CA TYR A 23 4.69 3.33 -4.02
C TYR A 23 4.57 1.84 -4.37
N ARG A 24 5.48 1.31 -5.21
CA ARG A 24 5.51 -0.12 -5.54
C ARG A 24 5.74 -1.00 -4.32
N ASP A 25 6.74 -0.67 -3.52
CA ASP A 25 7.09 -1.45 -2.33
C ASP A 25 5.92 -1.47 -1.35
N ALA A 26 5.31 -0.31 -1.09
CA ALA A 26 4.11 -0.22 -0.26
C ALA A 26 2.95 -1.07 -0.82
N LYS A 27 2.74 -1.06 -2.14
CA LYS A 27 1.66 -1.87 -2.74
C LYS A 27 1.91 -3.37 -2.63
N MET A 28 3.17 -3.81 -2.72
CA MET A 28 3.55 -5.21 -2.53
C MET A 28 3.28 -5.69 -1.10
N THR A 29 3.51 -4.85 -0.09
CA THR A 29 3.27 -5.23 1.31
C THR A 29 1.81 -5.59 1.62
N GLU A 30 0.84 -5.02 0.88
CA GLU A 30 -0.58 -5.33 1.04
C GLU A 30 -0.94 -6.78 0.69
N ILE A 31 -0.07 -7.51 -0.01
CA ILE A 31 -0.28 -8.91 -0.39
C ILE A 31 0.73 -9.80 0.33
N TYR A 32 2.00 -9.39 0.35
CA TYR A 32 3.09 -10.24 0.81
C TYR A 32 3.10 -10.45 2.33
N VAL A 33 2.83 -9.40 3.11
CA VAL A 33 2.88 -9.48 4.59
C VAL A 33 1.52 -9.83 5.18
N GLY A 34 0.44 -9.56 4.45
CA GLY A 34 -0.89 -9.94 4.84
C GLY A 34 -1.94 -9.19 4.03
N ILE A 35 -2.88 -9.95 3.47
CA ILE A 35 -4.01 -9.39 2.74
C ILE A 35 -4.91 -8.67 3.73
N SER A 36 -5.11 -7.36 3.53
CA SER A 36 -5.87 -6.52 4.46
C SER A 36 -7.29 -7.02 4.75
N GLU A 37 -7.91 -7.75 3.83
CA GLU A 37 -9.22 -8.37 4.03
C GLU A 37 -9.19 -9.52 5.06
N ILE A 38 -8.22 -10.42 4.94
CA ILE A 38 -8.02 -11.52 5.90
C ILE A 38 -7.73 -10.94 7.29
N GLN A 39 -6.88 -9.91 7.36
CA GLN A 39 -6.57 -9.24 8.61
C GLN A 39 -7.81 -8.61 9.25
N ARG A 40 -8.66 -7.93 8.46
CA ARG A 40 -9.92 -7.38 8.97
C ARG A 40 -10.86 -8.46 9.49
N ASN A 41 -11.03 -9.55 8.75
CA ASN A 41 -11.90 -10.65 9.16
C ASN A 41 -11.38 -11.31 10.45
N LEU A 42 -10.08 -11.55 10.54
CA LEU A 42 -9.44 -12.11 11.73
C LEU A 42 -9.63 -11.20 12.95
N ILE A 43 -9.36 -9.89 12.81
CA ILE A 43 -9.60 -8.90 13.88
C ILE A 43 -11.08 -8.88 14.28
N ALA A 44 -12.01 -8.88 13.32
CA ALA A 44 -13.44 -8.91 13.61
C ALA A 44 -13.84 -10.18 14.39
N SER A 45 -13.31 -11.36 14.02
CA SER A 45 -13.55 -12.60 14.75
C SER A 45 -13.02 -12.55 16.18
N TYR A 46 -11.86 -11.93 16.41
CA TYR A 46 -11.31 -11.74 17.76
C TYR A 46 -12.12 -10.75 18.62
N LEU A 47 -12.82 -9.79 18.02
CA LEU A 47 -13.61 -8.78 18.75
C LEU A 47 -15.03 -9.26 19.11
N ILE A 48 -15.55 -10.27 18.41
CA ILE A 48 -16.92 -10.80 18.59
C ILE A 48 -16.93 -12.05 19.51
N GLN A 49 -15.75 -12.54 19.91
CA GLN A 49 -15.59 -13.56 20.95
C GLN A 49 -15.83 -13.00 22.35
#